data_AF-A0A5Q2NN16-F1
#
_entry.id   AF-A0A5Q2NN16-F1
#
_cell.length_a   1.000
_cell.length_b   1.000
_cell.length_c   1.000
_cell.angle_alpha   90.00
_cell.angle_beta   90.00
_cell.angle_gamma   90.00
#
_symmetry.space_group_name_H-M   'P 1'
#
loop_
_entity.id
_entity.type
_entity.pdbx_description
1 polymer ?
#
loop_
_entity_poly.entity_id
_entity_poly.type
_entity_poly.pdbx_seq_one_letter_code
_entity_poly.pdbx_strand_id
1 'polypeptide(L)'
;MMSIKYRNTCSDIEILVKHEESDAVAPYRVNIQSSKNPLSFGNNLASFDSEEQAVKTAEKLCGYYAAAKSNGYYMKGKSFTKPDCEDIEIADVLERDLNDEQFQSLLNRHSVEG
;
A
#
# COMPACT_ATOMS: atom_id res chain seq x y z
N MET A 1 -19.23 7.11 11.34
CA MET A 1 -18.86 8.19 10.40
C MET A 1 -17.44 7.94 9.90
N MET A 2 -17.10 8.26 8.65
CA MET A 2 -15.74 8.04 8.11
C MET A 2 -14.97 9.37 8.06
N SER A 3 -13.77 9.42 8.62
CA SER A 3 -12.94 10.63 8.65
C SER A 3 -11.49 10.33 8.28
N ILE A 4 -10.85 11.22 7.52
CA ILE A 4 -9.42 11.08 7.18
C ILE A 4 -8.60 11.55 8.38
N LYS A 5 -7.74 10.68 8.91
CA LYS A 5 -6.82 10.97 10.02
C LYS A 5 -5.44 11.35 9.54
N TYR A 6 -5.01 10.72 8.45
CA TYR A 6 -3.69 10.96 7.86
C TYR A 6 -3.76 10.86 6.34
N ARG A 7 -2.92 11.64 5.66
CA ARG A 7 -2.77 11.64 4.22
C ARG A 7 -1.29 11.82 3.89
N ASN A 8 -0.78 10.93 3.04
CA ASN A 8 0.57 11.04 2.48
C ASN A 8 0.50 10.93 0.96
N THR A 9 1.11 11.88 0.26
CA THR A 9 1.18 11.88 -1.20
C THR A 9 2.46 11.18 -1.63
N CYS A 10 2.33 10.08 -2.37
CA CYS A 10 3.46 9.27 -2.80
C CYS A 10 3.50 9.20 -4.35
N SER A 11 4.31 10.06 -4.96
CA SER A 11 4.43 10.16 -6.43
C SER A 11 3.08 10.49 -7.09
N ASP A 12 2.44 9.52 -7.75
CA ASP A 12 1.14 9.65 -8.45
C ASP A 12 -0.05 9.03 -7.71
N ILE A 13 0.15 8.57 -6.48
CA ILE A 13 -0.88 8.06 -5.58
C ILE A 13 -0.94 8.88 -4.28
N GLU A 14 -2.07 8.80 -3.60
CA GLU A 14 -2.25 9.24 -2.22
C GLU A 14 -2.57 8.03 -1.34
N ILE A 15 -1.92 7.97 -0.18
CA ILE A 15 -2.18 6.99 0.87
C ILE A 15 -2.95 7.69 1.98
N LEU A 16 -4.09 7.13 2.38
CA LEU A 16 -5.01 7.70 3.35
C LEU A 16 -5.22 6.74 4.51
N VAL A 17 -5.11 7.25 5.74
CA VAL A 17 -5.65 6.57 6.91
C VAL A 17 -7.02 7.15 7.20
N LYS A 18 -8.03 6.29 7.20
CA LYS A 18 -9.42 6.66 7.48
C LYS A 18 -9.86 5.99 8.77
N HIS A 19 -10.53 6.74 9.64
CA HIS A 19 -11.17 6.23 10.84
C HIS A 19 -12.66 5.96 10.54
N GLU A 20 -13.09 4.72 10.72
CA GLU A 20 -14.46 4.24 10.58
C GLU A 20 -14.98 3.83 11.95
N GLU A 21 -15.60 4.78 12.65
CA GLU A 21 -16.09 4.59 14.04
C GLU A 21 -17.12 3.46 14.20
N SER A 22 -17.72 3.01 13.09
CA SER A 22 -18.67 1.90 13.07
C SER A 22 -17.99 0.52 13.17
N ASP A 23 -16.68 0.45 12.95
CA ASP A 23 -15.89 -0.78 13.02
C ASP A 23 -15.15 -0.81 14.37
N ALA A 24 -15.68 -1.54 15.34
CA ALA A 24 -15.15 -1.54 16.71
C ALA A 24 -13.86 -2.37 16.88
N VAL A 25 -13.48 -3.15 15.87
CA VAL A 25 -12.35 -4.10 15.95
C VAL A 25 -11.12 -3.53 15.24
N ALA A 26 -11.29 -2.94 14.06
CA ALA A 26 -10.23 -2.34 13.28
C ALA A 26 -10.70 -1.03 12.62
N PRO A 27 -11.01 0.02 13.41
CA PRO A 27 -11.56 1.27 12.91
C PRO A 27 -10.62 2.04 11.98
N TYR A 28 -9.31 1.77 11.98
CA TYR A 28 -8.35 2.51 11.17
C TYR A 28 -8.00 1.77 9.88
N ARG A 29 -8.38 2.32 8.73
CA ARG A 29 -8.20 1.72 7.41
C ARG A 29 -7.17 2.45 6.58
N VAL A 30 -6.16 1.72 6.08
CA VAL A 30 -5.16 2.22 5.13
C VAL A 30 -5.66 2.02 3.72
N ASN A 31 -5.79 3.12 2.98
CA ASN A 31 -6.35 3.15 1.63
C ASN A 31 -5.35 3.80 0.68
N ILE A 32 -5.35 3.36 -0.58
CA ILE A 32 -4.67 4.05 -1.68
C ILE A 32 -5.67 4.63 -2.66
N GLN A 33 -5.39 5.80 -3.20
CA GLN A 33 -6.14 6.37 -4.31
C GLN A 33 -5.17 6.99 -5.34
N SER A 34 -5.57 6.98 -6.61
CA SER A 34 -4.79 7.67 -7.63
C SER A 34 -4.98 9.18 -7.50
N SER A 35 -3.88 9.94 -7.54
CA SER A 35 -3.93 11.41 -7.57
C SER A 35 -4.53 11.94 -8.88
N LYS A 36 -4.49 11.14 -9.96
CA LYS A 36 -5.02 11.50 -11.28
C LYS A 36 -6.48 11.07 -11.49
N ASN A 37 -6.92 10.03 -10.79
CA ASN A 37 -8.29 9.54 -10.88
C ASN A 37 -8.85 9.21 -9.48
N PRO A 38 -9.25 10.24 -8.71
CA PRO A 38 -9.69 10.09 -7.32
C PRO A 38 -11.00 9.30 -7.15
N LEU A 39 -11.72 9.02 -8.25
CA LEU A 39 -12.94 8.19 -8.29
C LEU A 39 -12.66 6.69 -8.39
N SER A 40 -11.43 6.26 -8.69
CA SER A 40 -11.01 4.87 -8.44
C SER A 40 -10.72 4.75 -6.95
N PHE A 41 -11.78 4.69 -6.18
CA PHE A 41 -11.75 4.70 -4.72
C PHE A 41 -10.84 3.60 -4.17
N GLY A 42 -9.79 4.04 -3.46
CA GLY A 42 -9.61 3.67 -2.07
C GLY A 42 -9.68 2.18 -1.76
N ASN A 43 -8.89 1.34 -2.43
CA ASN A 43 -8.79 -0.05 -2.00
C ASN A 43 -8.28 -0.06 -0.55
N ASN A 44 -9.09 -0.61 0.36
CA ASN A 44 -8.63 -0.91 1.70
C ASN A 44 -7.56 -1.99 1.61
N LEU A 45 -6.34 -1.65 2.00
CA LEU A 45 -5.18 -2.52 1.95
C LEU A 45 -4.96 -3.24 3.28
N ALA A 46 -5.19 -2.53 4.39
CA ALA A 46 -5.00 -3.05 5.74
C ALA A 46 -5.87 -2.28 6.73
N SER A 47 -6.26 -2.94 7.82
CA SER A 47 -7.08 -2.37 8.87
C SER A 47 -6.47 -2.66 10.23
N PHE A 48 -6.51 -1.68 11.13
CA PHE A 48 -5.82 -1.70 12.41
C PHE A 48 -6.73 -1.18 13.53
N ASP A 49 -6.47 -1.63 14.75
CA ASP A 49 -7.13 -1.12 15.96
C ASP A 49 -6.59 0.25 16.41
N SER A 50 -5.38 0.63 15.97
CA SER A 50 -4.72 1.87 16.36
C SER A 50 -4.37 2.77 15.17
N GLU A 51 -4.56 4.09 15.35
CA GLU A 51 -4.17 5.14 14.41
C GLU A 51 -2.67 5.09 14.12
N GLU A 52 -1.85 4.90 15.17
CA GLU A 52 -0.39 4.90 15.05
C GLU A 52 0.11 3.75 14.17
N GLN A 53 -0.50 2.57 14.28
CA GLN A 53 -0.17 1.44 13.41
C GLN A 53 -0.55 1.73 11.96
N ALA A 54 -1.76 2.24 11.75
CA ALA A 54 -2.22 2.58 10.40
C ALA A 54 -1.36 3.66 9.74
N VAL A 55 -0.92 4.68 10.49
CA VAL A 55 -0.01 5.73 9.99
C VAL A 55 1.36 5.14 9.64
N LYS A 56 1.96 4.33 10.53
CA LYS A 56 3.25 3.68 10.24
C LYS A 56 3.17 2.80 8.98
N THR A 57 2.09 2.05 8.82
CA THR A 57 1.84 1.25 7.62
C THR A 57 1.69 2.13 6.37
N ALA A 58 0.99 3.25 6.48
CA ALA A 58 0.85 4.20 5.37
C ALA A 58 2.19 4.79 4.93
N GLU A 59 3.09 5.08 5.87
CA GLU A 59 4.45 5.55 5.57
C GLU A 59 5.30 4.47 4.89
N LYS A 60 5.30 3.24 5.43
CA LYS A 60 6.00 2.09 4.83
C LYS A 60 5.54 1.82 3.41
N LEU A 61 4.23 1.86 3.18
CA LEU A 61 3.63 1.62 1.87
C LEU A 61 4.14 2.61 0.81
N CYS A 62 4.42 3.87 1.18
CA CYS A 62 5.01 4.82 0.24
C CYS A 62 6.43 4.39 -0.17
N GLY A 63 7.25 3.92 0.77
CA GLY A 63 8.57 3.36 0.50
C GLY A 63 8.50 2.16 -0.45
N TYR A 64 7.61 1.20 -0.16
CA TYR A 64 7.40 0.04 -1.03
C TYR A 64 6.91 0.45 -2.43
N TYR A 65 5.96 1.39 -2.54
CA TYR A 65 5.52 1.85 -3.85
C TYR A 65 6.65 2.50 -4.66
N ALA A 66 7.47 3.34 -4.02
CA ALA A 66 8.61 3.97 -4.67
C ALA A 66 9.62 2.93 -5.18
N ALA A 67 9.96 1.94 -4.35
CA ALA A 67 10.86 0.84 -4.73
C ALA A 67 10.28 -0.03 -5.86
N ALA A 68 9.00 -0.42 -5.76
CA ALA A 68 8.30 -1.20 -6.79
C ALA A 68 8.30 -0.46 -8.13
N LYS A 69 7.92 0.83 -8.11
CA LYS A 69 7.92 1.69 -9.30
C LYS A 69 9.31 1.83 -9.92
N SER A 70 10.36 1.97 -9.12
CA SER A 70 11.73 2.01 -9.61
C SER A 70 12.17 0.70 -10.28
N ASN A 71 11.52 -0.43 -9.97
CA ASN A 71 11.78 -1.74 -10.57
C ASN A 71 10.82 -2.08 -11.74
N GLY A 72 9.99 -1.11 -12.17
CA GLY A 72 9.05 -1.27 -13.28
C GLY A 72 7.68 -1.83 -12.90
N TYR A 73 7.40 -2.00 -11.60
CA TYR A 73 6.08 -2.38 -11.13
C TYR A 73 5.15 -1.16 -11.05
N TYR A 74 3.85 -1.39 -11.21
CA TYR A 74 2.80 -0.41 -10.97
C TYR A 74 1.72 -1.00 -10.07
N MET A 75 0.93 -0.15 -9.43
CA MET A 75 -0.18 -0.63 -8.61
C MET A 75 -1.39 -0.98 -9.48
N LYS A 76 -1.95 -2.16 -9.24
CA LYS A 76 -3.21 -2.61 -9.82
C LYS A 76 -4.07 -3.26 -8.75
N GLY A 77 -5.15 -2.59 -8.35
CA GLY A 77 -6.02 -3.08 -7.27
C GLY A 77 -5.30 -3.08 -5.92
N LYS A 78 -4.98 -4.27 -5.41
CA LYS A 78 -4.27 -4.49 -4.13
C LYS A 78 -2.90 -5.15 -4.32
N SER A 79 -2.36 -5.12 -5.54
CA SER A 79 -1.09 -5.78 -5.87
C SER A 79 -0.15 -4.84 -6.62
N PHE A 80 1.16 -5.06 -6.44
CA PHE A 80 2.19 -4.56 -7.33
C PHE A 80 2.29 -5.51 -8.51
N THR A 81 2.08 -5.00 -9.72
CA THR A 81 2.09 -5.78 -10.96
C THR A 81 3.18 -5.26 -11.88
N LYS A 82 3.79 -6.14 -12.65
CA LYS A 82 4.75 -5.81 -13.70
C LYS A 82 4.51 -6.78 -14.86
N PRO A 83 4.56 -6.33 -16.12
CA PRO A 83 4.45 -7.24 -17.25
C PRO A 83 5.49 -8.36 -17.13
N ASP A 84 5.04 -9.60 -17.37
CA ASP A 84 5.87 -10.81 -17.32
C ASP A 84 6.42 -11.17 -15.93
N CYS A 85 5.87 -10.60 -14.85
CA CYS A 85 6.17 -10.97 -13.47
C CYS A 85 4.89 -11.35 -12.71
N GLU A 86 5.02 -12.21 -11.70
CA GLU A 86 3.90 -12.51 -10.79
C GLU A 86 3.52 -11.29 -9.93
N ASP A 87 2.21 -11.12 -9.72
CA ASP A 87 1.65 -10.05 -8.90
C ASP A 87 2.03 -10.21 -7.43
N ILE A 88 2.57 -9.16 -6.83
CA ILE A 88 2.91 -9.14 -5.41
C ILE A 88 1.76 -8.48 -4.65
N GLU A 89 1.04 -9.25 -3.85
CA GLU A 89 -0.03 -8.69 -3.00
C GLU A 89 0.55 -7.74 -1.95
N ILE A 90 -0.02 -6.53 -1.88
CA ILE A 90 0.42 -5.51 -0.92
C ILE A 90 0.19 -6.00 0.52
N ALA A 91 -0.90 -6.72 0.77
CA ALA A 91 -1.21 -7.25 2.09
C ALA A 91 -0.13 -8.23 2.58
N ASP A 92 0.40 -9.11 1.71
CA ASP A 92 1.48 -10.06 2.06
C ASP A 92 2.77 -9.31 2.45
N VAL A 93 3.13 -8.28 1.69
CA VAL A 93 4.30 -7.43 1.97
C VAL A 93 4.15 -6.71 3.30
N LEU A 94 2.96 -6.18 3.59
CA LEU A 94 2.65 -5.49 4.83
C LEU A 94 2.64 -6.45 6.04
N GLU A 95 2.07 -7.65 5.89
CA GLU A 95 2.01 -8.67 6.95
C GLU A 95 3.40 -9.19 7.31
N ARG A 96 4.27 -9.35 6.32
CA ARG A 96 5.66 -9.82 6.52
C ARG A 96 6.59 -8.77 7.13
N ASP A 97 6.15 -7.52 7.25
CA ASP A 97 6.94 -6.38 7.73
C ASP A 97 8.34 -6.32 7.09
N LEU A 98 8.41 -6.53 5.76
CA LEU A 98 9.69 -6.58 5.05
C LEU A 98 10.43 -5.26 5.18
N ASN A 99 11.71 -5.29 5.54
CA ASN A 99 12.54 -4.08 5.42
C ASN A 99 12.82 -3.76 3.94
N ASP A 100 13.36 -2.57 3.66
CA ASP A 100 13.64 -2.13 2.30
C ASP A 100 14.51 -3.12 1.50
N GLU A 101 15.55 -3.71 2.12
CA GLU A 101 16.43 -4.68 1.46
C GLU A 101 15.71 -6.00 1.10
N GLN A 102 14.86 -6.51 2.00
CA GLN A 102 14.08 -7.72 1.76
C GLN A 102 13.03 -7.48 0.68
N PHE A 103 12.38 -6.32 0.69
CA PHE A 103 11.42 -5.95 -0.33
C PHE A 103 12.09 -5.75 -1.71
N GLN A 104 13.26 -5.12 -1.76
CA GLN A 104 14.06 -5.03 -2.99
C GLN A 104 14.48 -6.41 -3.50
N SER A 105 14.84 -7.33 -2.61
CA SER A 105 15.18 -8.70 -2.98
C SER A 105 13.98 -9.45 -3.55
N LEU A 106 12.78 -9.25 -2.99
CA LEU A 106 11.52 -9.78 -3.51
C LEU A 106 11.25 -9.30 -4.94
N LEU A 107 11.37 -7.98 -5.18
CA LEU A 107 11.18 -7.37 -6.50
C LEU A 107 12.17 -7.88 -7.55
N ASN A 108 13.43 -8.07 -7.16
CA ASN A 108 14.47 -8.62 -8.03
C ASN A 108 14.21 -10.10 -8.35
N ARG A 109 13.82 -10.91 -7.36
CA ARG A 109 13.57 -12.34 -7.55
C ARG A 109 12.44 -12.60 -8.56
N HIS A 110 11.41 -11.76 -8.56
CA HIS A 110 10.32 -11.81 -9.53
C HIS A 110 10.69 -11.25 -10.92
N SER A 111 11.81 -10.55 -11.05
CA SER A 111 12.25 -9.93 -12.31
C SER A 111 13.25 -10.78 -13.12
N VAL A 112 13.69 -11.94 -12.62
CA VAL A 112 14.83 -12.72 -13.19
C VAL A 112 14.38 -14.01 -13.90
N GLU A 113 13.09 -14.29 -14.03
CA GLU A 113 12.61 -15.40 -14.87
C GLU A 113 12.08 -14.87 -16.21
N GLY A 114 13.01 -14.58 -17.13
CA GLY A 114 12.77 -14.21 -18.52
C GLY A 114 14.02 -14.35 -19.36
#